data_AF-A0A945UIN9-F1
#
_entry.id   AF-A0A945UIN9-F1
#
_cell.length_a   1.000
_cell.length_b   1.000
_cell.length_c   1.000
_cell.angle_alpha   90.00
_cell.angle_beta   90.00
_cell.angle_gamma   90.00
#
_symmetry.space_group_name_H-M   'P 1'
#
loop_
_entity.id
_entity.type
_entity.pdbx_description
1 polymer ?
#
loop_
_entity_poly.entity_id
_entity_poly.type
_entity_poly.pdbx_seq_one_letter_code
_entity_poly.pdbx_strand_id
1 'polypeptide(L)'
;ILLDERWRRRPVGLVSGGGAAERSQPLLSNLYYLDRALGPFAELRQGTIDELLQRPLAVLVLADIGRLSESQQDRLGAWIAAGGMLIRFAGSHLAQGPDSLIPTTLRQGGRALGGSLSWSEPAGLAAFPKHSPFYGLKVPRDVLVKRQILAQPSQDLAQHTWASLADGTPLVTAAPRQQGWLVLFHITANASWSNLPLSGLFVDMMRRLTAMSRGVAADGEAGVRRELPAVASLDGFGRLGPAAPGAEAVAAAEIGKTMAGPKHPPGYYGREDDRRALNISQTWQALQPMGNLSAAALVTNYQQTREVDLKPWLLLAAVLLALIDLVAVLALRGLLRPSVRAAALILGAVLLLSNGLPGARAQNFSPAERFAMSAALDTRLAYVLTGDPQVDEMSRAGLTGLSNTLRLRTSIEPEAPMAVDVEQDPLVLFPILYWPITADQPPLSEQAIARISQFMRTGGTIVFDSRDGGNSMPALRRRLGVSGGGSGDSAGRLRRLLSRLDTPPLAPVPQGHVLTKAFYLLQGFPGRYAGSPVWVEQRPAGVNDGVSSVIVGGNDWAAAWAMDERHKPLILPTPGGARQRELAFRFGVNLVMYALTGNYKSDQVHIPAILERLGQ
;
A
#
# COMPACT_ATOMS: atom_id res chain seq x y z
N ILE A 1 30.79 -24.63 15.28
CA ILE A 1 30.26 -24.48 13.91
C ILE A 1 30.19 -22.99 13.62
N LEU A 2 30.85 -22.55 12.56
CA LEU A 2 30.76 -21.19 12.03
C LEU A 2 29.55 -21.09 11.11
N LEU A 3 28.74 -20.06 11.33
CA LEU A 3 27.64 -19.65 10.47
C LEU A 3 28.14 -18.56 9.53
N ASP A 4 27.83 -18.66 8.25
CA ASP A 4 28.21 -17.69 7.22
C ASP A 4 27.01 -16.96 6.59
N GLU A 5 27.29 -16.13 5.58
CA GLU A 5 26.28 -15.30 4.89
C GLU A 5 25.17 -16.13 4.20
N ARG A 6 25.29 -17.45 4.04
CA ARG A 6 24.21 -18.33 3.56
C ARG A 6 23.04 -18.46 4.54
N TRP A 7 23.30 -18.28 5.84
CA TRP A 7 22.28 -18.42 6.90
C TRP A 7 21.73 -17.06 7.36
N ARG A 8 22.24 -15.95 6.80
CA ARG A 8 21.72 -14.61 7.08
C ARG A 8 20.40 -14.41 6.33
N ARG A 9 19.29 -14.38 7.06
CA ARG A 9 17.98 -14.02 6.48
C ARG A 9 18.07 -12.60 5.92
N ARG A 10 17.78 -12.46 4.62
CA ARG A 10 17.83 -11.16 3.94
C ARG A 10 16.59 -10.35 4.33
N PRO A 11 16.73 -9.07 4.73
CA PRO A 11 15.58 -8.24 5.00
C PRO A 11 14.89 -7.86 3.69
N VAL A 12 13.63 -8.27 3.55
CA VAL A 12 12.79 -8.03 2.37
C VAL A 12 11.58 -7.21 2.78
N GLY A 13 11.43 -6.04 2.16
CA GLY A 13 10.24 -5.21 2.30
C GLY A 13 9.14 -5.64 1.33
N LEU A 14 7.90 -5.74 1.80
CA LEU A 14 6.73 -6.05 0.98
C LEU A 14 5.74 -4.88 1.06
N VAL A 15 5.34 -4.36 -0.10
CA VAL A 15 4.35 -3.28 -0.23
C VAL A 15 3.27 -3.72 -1.20
N SER A 16 2.00 -3.51 -0.81
CA SER A 16 0.84 -3.77 -1.67
C SER A 16 0.23 -2.45 -2.14
N GLY A 17 -0.20 -2.39 -3.40
CA GLY A 17 -1.17 -1.41 -3.88
C GLY A 17 -2.60 -1.77 -3.45
N GLY A 18 -2.82 -3.04 -3.10
CA GLY A 18 -4.07 -3.58 -2.61
C GLY A 18 -4.52 -3.00 -1.26
N GLY A 19 -5.83 -2.85 -1.12
CA GLY A 19 -6.48 -2.25 0.03
C GLY A 19 -6.45 -3.07 1.33
N ALA A 20 -6.95 -2.48 2.42
CA ALA A 20 -7.12 -3.20 3.69
C ALA A 20 -8.05 -4.42 3.56
N ALA A 21 -9.00 -4.38 2.62
CA ALA A 21 -9.90 -5.49 2.28
C ALA A 21 -9.18 -6.73 1.71
N GLU A 22 -7.99 -6.60 1.11
CA GLU A 22 -7.20 -7.76 0.69
C GLU A 22 -6.65 -8.56 1.88
N ARG A 23 -6.54 -7.95 3.07
CA ARG A 23 -6.05 -8.64 4.27
C ARG A 23 -7.09 -9.59 4.88
N SER A 24 -8.38 -9.37 4.64
CA SER A 24 -9.46 -10.23 5.13
C SER A 24 -9.71 -11.44 4.22
N GLN A 25 -9.19 -11.46 2.99
CA GLN A 25 -9.26 -12.58 2.06
C GLN A 25 -7.85 -13.00 1.60
N PRO A 26 -7.16 -13.84 2.39
CA PRO A 26 -5.74 -14.13 2.18
C PRO A 26 -5.40 -14.62 0.76
N LEU A 27 -6.25 -15.44 0.14
CA LEU A 27 -5.98 -16.01 -1.19
C LEU A 27 -6.08 -15.00 -2.35
N LEU A 28 -6.75 -13.87 -2.14
CA LEU A 28 -6.82 -12.78 -3.13
C LEU A 28 -5.78 -11.70 -2.88
N SER A 29 -5.14 -11.71 -1.70
CA SER A 29 -4.11 -10.74 -1.35
C SER A 29 -2.92 -10.80 -2.29
N ASN A 30 -2.48 -9.63 -2.74
CA ASN A 30 -1.26 -9.49 -3.51
C ASN A 30 0.01 -9.88 -2.73
N LEU A 31 -0.02 -9.90 -1.40
CA LEU A 31 1.16 -10.22 -0.57
C LEU A 31 1.17 -11.65 -0.02
N TYR A 32 0.04 -12.35 0.03
CA TYR A 32 -0.06 -13.65 0.70
C TYR A 32 0.91 -14.70 0.15
N TYR A 33 0.96 -14.85 -1.18
CA TYR A 33 1.86 -15.82 -1.82
C TYR A 33 3.32 -15.40 -1.73
N LEU A 34 3.61 -14.09 -1.77
CA LEU A 34 4.95 -13.56 -1.56
C LEU A 34 5.46 -13.86 -0.15
N ASP A 35 4.62 -13.65 0.86
CA ASP A 35 4.94 -13.90 2.26
C ASP A 35 5.26 -15.38 2.49
N ARG A 36 4.42 -16.29 1.95
CA ARG A 36 4.65 -17.73 2.02
C ARG A 36 5.86 -18.20 1.22
N ALA A 37 6.09 -17.62 0.05
CA ALA A 37 7.23 -17.98 -0.79
C ALA A 37 8.56 -17.53 -0.16
N LEU A 38 8.60 -16.33 0.43
CA LEU A 38 9.84 -15.73 0.93
C LEU A 38 10.13 -16.03 2.41
N GLY A 39 9.09 -16.21 3.23
CA GLY A 39 9.19 -16.37 4.69
C GLY A 39 10.18 -17.44 5.18
N PRO A 40 10.35 -18.60 4.50
CA PRO A 40 11.32 -19.59 4.92
C PRO A 40 12.79 -19.15 4.86
N PHE A 41 13.14 -18.15 4.05
CA PHE A 41 14.53 -17.76 3.78
C PHE A 41 14.83 -16.25 3.88
N ALA A 42 13.83 -15.42 4.12
CA ALA A 42 13.96 -13.97 4.28
C ALA A 42 13.36 -13.48 5.60
N GLU A 43 13.85 -12.33 6.09
CA GLU A 43 13.19 -11.57 7.15
C GLU A 43 12.21 -10.60 6.48
N LEU A 44 10.92 -10.88 6.60
CA LEU A 44 9.87 -10.11 5.94
C LEU A 44 9.43 -8.92 6.79
N ARG A 45 9.28 -7.77 6.13
CA ARG A 45 8.74 -6.54 6.72
C ARG A 45 7.66 -6.00 5.79
N GLN A 46 6.49 -5.72 6.34
CA GLN A 46 5.38 -5.12 5.59
C GLN A 46 5.16 -3.69 6.08
N GLY A 47 4.87 -2.76 5.17
CA GLY A 47 4.68 -1.35 5.51
C GLY A 47 4.57 -0.47 4.28
N THR A 48 4.60 0.84 4.49
CA THR A 48 4.75 1.82 3.41
C THR A 48 6.19 1.84 2.89
N ILE A 49 6.40 2.33 1.67
CA ILE A 49 7.75 2.49 1.09
C ILE A 49 8.63 3.34 2.03
N ASP A 50 8.06 4.42 2.56
CA ASP A 50 8.79 5.37 3.39
C ASP A 50 9.23 4.78 4.73
N GLU A 51 8.38 3.99 5.40
CA GLU A 51 8.71 3.26 6.64
C GLU A 51 9.76 2.17 6.39
N LEU A 52 9.60 1.42 5.31
CA LEU A 52 10.46 0.29 4.98
C LEU A 52 11.89 0.75 4.64
N LEU A 53 12.03 1.88 3.95
CA LEU A 53 13.33 2.47 3.61
C LEU A 53 14.04 3.16 4.79
N GLN A 54 13.40 3.31 5.96
CA GLN A 54 14.09 3.83 7.17
C GLN A 54 15.08 2.82 7.76
N ARG A 55 14.97 1.54 7.38
CA ARG A 55 15.84 0.46 7.86
C ARG A 55 16.58 -0.17 6.68
N PRO A 56 17.75 -0.80 6.91
CA PRO A 56 18.44 -1.52 5.85
C PRO A 56 17.56 -2.64 5.25
N LEU A 57 17.37 -2.59 3.94
CA LEU A 57 16.67 -3.59 3.13
C LEU A 57 17.57 -4.04 1.97
N ALA A 58 17.50 -5.32 1.63
CA ALA A 58 18.19 -5.89 0.46
C ALA A 58 17.27 -5.96 -0.75
N VAL A 59 16.00 -6.31 -0.53
CA VAL A 59 14.97 -6.40 -1.58
C VAL A 59 13.74 -5.62 -1.14
N LEU A 60 13.10 -4.95 -2.08
CA LEU A 60 11.79 -4.35 -1.91
C LEU A 60 10.88 -4.89 -3.00
N VAL A 61 9.73 -5.44 -2.60
CA VAL A 61 8.72 -5.99 -3.50
C VAL A 61 7.49 -5.09 -3.51
N LEU A 62 7.11 -4.58 -4.68
CA LEU A 62 5.90 -3.80 -4.89
C LEU A 62 4.88 -4.65 -5.66
N ALA A 63 3.76 -4.98 -5.03
CA ALA A 63 2.71 -5.80 -5.62
C ALA A 63 1.52 -4.93 -6.06
N ASP A 64 1.29 -4.84 -7.37
CA ASP A 64 0.26 -4.02 -8.02
C ASP A 64 0.21 -2.56 -7.56
N ILE A 65 1.37 -1.91 -7.43
CA ILE A 65 1.44 -0.46 -7.23
C ILE A 65 1.53 0.21 -8.60
N GLY A 66 0.63 1.14 -8.88
CA GLY A 66 0.60 1.92 -10.10
C GLY A 66 1.70 2.97 -10.13
N ARG A 67 1.29 4.24 -10.03
CA ARG A 67 2.20 5.38 -10.11
C ARG A 67 2.72 5.77 -8.74
N LEU A 68 4.05 5.69 -8.57
CA LEU A 68 4.73 6.23 -7.40
C LEU A 68 4.81 7.77 -7.45
N SER A 69 4.74 8.42 -6.29
CA SER A 69 5.01 9.86 -6.20
C SER A 69 6.44 10.20 -6.62
N GLU A 70 6.69 11.45 -7.02
CA GLU A 70 8.04 11.88 -7.43
C GLU A 70 9.07 11.65 -6.32
N SER A 71 8.72 12.02 -5.08
CA SER A 71 9.57 11.77 -3.90
C SER A 71 9.89 10.29 -3.67
N GLN A 72 8.93 9.39 -3.87
CA GLN A 72 9.14 7.95 -3.75
C GLN A 72 10.04 7.41 -4.88
N GLN A 73 9.88 7.93 -6.10
CA GLN A 73 10.73 7.56 -7.22
C GLN A 73 12.18 7.95 -6.97
N ASP A 74 12.43 9.15 -6.44
CA ASP A 74 13.78 9.62 -6.13
C ASP A 74 14.44 8.79 -5.03
N ARG A 75 13.72 8.54 -3.93
CA ARG A 75 14.22 7.73 -2.80
C ARG A 75 14.52 6.30 -3.22
N LEU A 76 13.61 5.67 -3.97
CA LEU A 76 13.82 4.31 -4.48
C LEU A 76 14.93 4.28 -5.51
N GLY A 77 15.02 5.29 -6.38
CA GLY A 77 16.10 5.44 -7.34
C GLY A 77 17.47 5.45 -6.66
N ALA A 78 17.62 6.25 -5.60
CA ALA A 78 18.84 6.30 -4.79
C ALA A 78 19.14 4.98 -4.07
N TRP A 79 18.12 4.32 -3.51
CA TRP A 79 18.28 3.03 -2.84
C TRP A 79 18.70 1.91 -3.81
N ILE A 80 18.11 1.86 -5.00
CA ILE A 80 18.50 0.90 -6.06
C ILE A 80 19.92 1.21 -6.51
N ALA A 81 20.24 2.48 -6.74
CA ALA A 81 21.58 2.91 -7.14
C ALA A 81 22.67 2.42 -6.17
N ALA A 82 22.36 2.38 -4.87
CA ALA A 82 23.22 1.87 -3.80
C ALA A 82 23.22 0.33 -3.63
N GLY A 83 22.67 -0.42 -4.59
CA GLY A 83 22.68 -1.89 -4.58
C GLY A 83 21.36 -2.55 -4.19
N GLY A 84 20.28 -1.80 -4.01
CA GLY A 84 18.95 -2.36 -3.75
C GLY A 84 18.36 -3.11 -4.95
N MET A 85 17.59 -4.16 -4.68
CA MET A 85 16.80 -4.85 -5.70
C MET A 85 15.31 -4.52 -5.57
N LEU A 86 14.75 -3.81 -6.55
CA LEU A 86 13.32 -3.55 -6.64
C LEU A 86 12.66 -4.62 -7.52
N ILE A 87 11.74 -5.38 -6.93
CA ILE A 87 10.90 -6.35 -7.65
C ILE A 87 9.49 -5.79 -7.72
N ARG A 88 8.95 -5.63 -8.92
CA ARG A 88 7.58 -5.19 -9.14
C ARG A 88 6.75 -6.33 -9.72
N PHE A 89 5.53 -6.48 -9.21
CA PHE A 89 4.51 -7.32 -9.83
C PHE A 89 3.47 -6.44 -10.49
N ALA A 90 3.18 -6.75 -11.74
CA ALA A 90 2.12 -6.12 -12.50
C ALA A 90 0.75 -6.35 -11.86
N GLY A 91 -0.20 -5.52 -12.25
CA GLY A 91 -1.59 -5.69 -11.90
C GLY A 91 -2.43 -4.59 -12.53
N SER A 92 -3.64 -4.40 -12.00
CA SER A 92 -4.59 -3.41 -12.54
C SER A 92 -4.05 -1.99 -12.51
N HIS A 93 -3.35 -1.63 -11.42
CA HIS A 93 -2.85 -0.28 -11.18
C HIS A 93 -1.63 -0.01 -12.08
N LEU A 94 -0.65 -0.92 -12.12
CA LEU A 94 0.54 -0.76 -12.95
C LEU A 94 0.23 -0.75 -14.45
N ALA A 95 -0.81 -1.45 -14.90
CA ALA A 95 -1.22 -1.48 -16.31
C ALA A 95 -1.73 -0.13 -16.84
N GLN A 96 -2.19 0.76 -15.97
CA GLN A 96 -2.80 2.04 -16.34
C GLN A 96 -1.81 3.20 -16.35
N GLY A 97 -0.86 3.20 -15.42
CA GLY A 97 0.04 4.34 -15.22
C GLY A 97 1.41 3.90 -14.70
N PRO A 98 2.24 3.25 -15.53
CA PRO A 98 3.59 2.92 -15.13
C PRO A 98 4.40 4.18 -14.84
N ASP A 99 5.17 4.14 -13.76
CA ASP A 99 6.19 5.13 -13.43
C ASP A 99 7.54 4.83 -14.14
N SER A 100 8.59 5.55 -13.79
CA SER A 100 9.92 5.38 -14.40
C SER A 100 10.73 4.20 -13.84
N LEU A 101 10.30 3.59 -12.73
CA LEU A 101 11.02 2.50 -12.04
C LEU A 101 10.58 1.12 -12.54
N ILE A 102 10.68 0.94 -13.86
CA ILE A 102 10.43 -0.31 -14.58
C ILE A 102 11.58 -0.60 -15.54
N PRO A 103 11.92 -1.87 -15.79
CA PRO A 103 13.09 -2.23 -16.59
C PRO A 103 12.90 -1.96 -18.10
N THR A 104 11.66 -1.99 -18.58
CA THR A 104 11.33 -1.80 -20.00
C THR A 104 10.03 -1.03 -20.13
N THR A 105 9.92 -0.18 -21.15
CA THR A 105 8.68 0.53 -21.47
C THR A 105 7.54 -0.46 -21.71
N LEU A 106 6.36 -0.16 -21.15
CA LEU A 106 5.18 -1.03 -21.24
C LEU A 106 4.21 -0.52 -22.32
N ARG A 107 3.57 -1.45 -23.02
CA ARG A 107 2.46 -1.15 -23.92
C ARG A 107 1.22 -0.81 -23.09
N GLN A 108 0.45 0.19 -23.52
CA GLN A 108 -0.84 0.47 -22.89
C GLN A 108 -1.83 -0.67 -23.13
N GLY A 109 -2.47 -1.11 -22.05
CA GLY A 109 -3.41 -2.23 -22.05
C GLY A 109 -2.76 -3.58 -21.70
N GLY A 110 -3.56 -4.47 -21.11
CA GLY A 110 -3.17 -5.84 -20.81
C GLY A 110 -3.57 -6.82 -21.90
N ARG A 111 -2.85 -7.93 -22.02
CA ARG A 111 -3.25 -9.09 -22.82
C ARG A 111 -4.00 -10.06 -21.92
N ALA A 112 -5.24 -10.39 -22.28
CA ALA A 112 -6.00 -11.49 -21.67
C ALA A 112 -5.94 -12.73 -22.58
N LEU A 113 -5.83 -13.90 -21.95
CA LEU A 113 -5.71 -15.22 -22.54
C LEU A 113 -6.75 -16.14 -21.88
N GLY A 114 -7.55 -16.84 -22.68
CA GLY A 114 -8.52 -17.84 -22.25
C GLY A 114 -9.83 -17.31 -21.65
N GLY A 115 -10.18 -16.04 -21.88
CA GLY A 115 -11.49 -15.48 -21.50
C GLY A 115 -12.60 -15.83 -22.49
N SER A 116 -13.87 -15.75 -22.07
CA SER A 116 -15.06 -16.00 -22.91
C SER A 116 -15.15 -15.13 -24.17
N LEU A 117 -14.38 -14.04 -24.23
CA LEU A 117 -14.26 -13.14 -25.38
C LEU A 117 -12.86 -13.16 -26.04
N SER A 118 -11.91 -13.99 -25.56
CA SER A 118 -10.57 -14.09 -26.15
C SER A 118 -10.37 -15.46 -26.82
N TRP A 119 -10.04 -15.46 -28.10
CA TRP A 119 -9.82 -16.66 -28.93
C TRP A 119 -8.51 -17.41 -28.63
N SER A 120 -7.72 -17.00 -27.64
CA SER A 120 -6.40 -17.56 -27.33
C SER A 120 -6.43 -18.40 -26.05
N GLU A 121 -5.80 -19.56 -26.03
CA GLU A 121 -5.63 -20.39 -24.83
C GLU A 121 -4.64 -19.77 -23.81
N PRO A 122 -4.76 -20.07 -22.50
CA PRO A 122 -3.75 -19.71 -21.51
C PRO A 122 -2.36 -20.23 -21.89
N ALA A 123 -1.35 -19.37 -21.76
CA ALA A 123 0.01 -19.69 -22.23
C ALA A 123 0.88 -20.29 -21.12
N GLY A 124 1.64 -21.33 -21.43
CA GLY A 124 2.68 -21.89 -20.56
C GLY A 124 3.99 -21.10 -20.62
N LEU A 125 4.91 -21.39 -19.70
CA LEU A 125 6.26 -20.80 -19.68
C LEU A 125 7.21 -21.53 -20.64
N ALA A 126 8.11 -20.77 -21.26
CA ALA A 126 9.26 -21.30 -21.99
C ALA A 126 10.41 -21.69 -21.05
N ALA A 127 11.39 -22.42 -21.56
CA ALA A 127 12.63 -22.67 -20.82
C ALA A 127 13.38 -21.35 -20.55
N PHE A 128 13.96 -21.22 -19.36
CA PHE A 128 14.70 -20.02 -18.99
C PHE A 128 15.99 -19.88 -19.81
N PRO A 129 16.31 -18.68 -20.31
CA PRO A 129 17.53 -18.45 -21.09
C PRO A 129 18.78 -18.49 -20.20
N LYS A 130 19.95 -18.74 -20.78
CA LYS A 130 21.21 -18.95 -20.03
C LYS A 130 21.64 -17.75 -19.18
N HIS A 131 21.30 -16.54 -19.60
CA HIS A 131 21.62 -15.30 -18.86
C HIS A 131 20.63 -15.01 -17.73
N SER A 132 19.52 -15.75 -17.63
CA SER A 132 18.53 -15.57 -16.58
C SER A 132 19.01 -16.17 -15.26
N PRO A 133 18.78 -15.51 -14.11
CA PRO A 133 19.00 -16.12 -12.82
C PRO A 133 18.17 -17.40 -12.63
N PHE A 134 17.09 -17.59 -13.38
CA PHE A 134 16.22 -18.77 -13.33
C PHE A 134 16.73 -19.95 -14.16
N TYR A 135 17.86 -19.81 -14.87
CA TYR A 135 18.42 -20.88 -15.68
C TYR A 135 18.63 -22.17 -14.85
N GLY A 136 18.21 -23.30 -15.42
CA GLY A 136 18.27 -24.61 -14.78
C GLY A 136 17.10 -24.95 -13.85
N LEU A 137 16.16 -24.03 -13.61
CA LEU A 137 14.90 -24.38 -12.92
C LEU A 137 13.99 -25.17 -13.86
N LYS A 138 13.31 -26.19 -13.31
CA LYS A 138 12.34 -27.01 -14.04
C LYS A 138 11.03 -26.24 -14.17
N VAL A 139 10.55 -26.08 -15.41
CA VAL A 139 9.27 -25.44 -15.69
C VAL A 139 8.14 -26.48 -15.66
N PRO A 140 7.19 -26.40 -14.71
CA PRO A 140 6.03 -27.29 -14.68
C PRO A 140 5.07 -26.98 -15.84
N ARG A 141 4.43 -28.01 -16.42
CA ARG A 141 3.52 -27.87 -17.58
C ARG A 141 2.16 -27.29 -17.20
N ASP A 142 1.79 -27.37 -15.94
CA ASP A 142 0.53 -26.91 -15.37
C ASP A 142 0.55 -25.41 -15.02
N VAL A 143 1.71 -24.73 -15.10
CA VAL A 143 1.78 -23.28 -14.92
C VAL A 143 1.29 -22.58 -16.18
N LEU A 144 0.19 -21.84 -16.02
CA LEU A 144 -0.52 -21.11 -17.06
C LEU A 144 -0.65 -19.64 -16.71
N VAL A 145 -0.47 -18.79 -17.72
CA VAL A 145 -0.68 -17.35 -17.65
C VAL A 145 -1.96 -17.00 -18.42
N LYS A 146 -2.90 -16.36 -17.72
CA LYS A 146 -4.21 -15.94 -18.23
C LYS A 146 -4.25 -14.46 -18.55
N ARG A 147 -3.41 -13.64 -17.92
CA ARG A 147 -3.34 -12.21 -18.18
C ARG A 147 -1.94 -11.67 -17.93
N GLN A 148 -1.50 -10.70 -18.72
CA GLN A 148 -0.22 -10.01 -18.48
C GLN A 148 -0.19 -8.60 -19.07
N ILE A 149 0.71 -7.76 -18.57
CA ILE A 149 1.07 -6.49 -19.22
C ILE A 149 2.17 -6.76 -20.25
N LEU A 150 2.12 -6.14 -21.42
CA LEU A 150 3.12 -6.36 -22.47
C LEU A 150 4.25 -5.35 -22.40
N ALA A 151 5.49 -5.81 -22.51
CA ALA A 151 6.63 -4.95 -22.81
C ALA A 151 6.52 -4.41 -24.25
N GLN A 152 6.95 -3.17 -24.45
CA GLN A 152 7.09 -2.60 -25.79
C GLN A 152 8.29 -3.25 -26.50
N PRO A 153 8.13 -3.78 -27.72
CA PRO A 153 9.24 -4.34 -28.49
C PRO A 153 10.37 -3.31 -28.66
N SER A 154 11.59 -3.71 -28.35
CA SER A 154 12.83 -2.94 -28.52
C SER A 154 13.99 -3.89 -28.82
N GLN A 155 15.10 -3.36 -29.34
CA GLN A 155 16.27 -4.19 -29.71
C GLN A 155 16.87 -4.90 -28.48
N ASP A 156 16.83 -4.27 -27.31
CA ASP A 156 17.43 -4.79 -26.08
C ASP A 156 16.46 -5.65 -25.25
N LEU A 157 15.19 -5.78 -25.66
CA LEU A 157 14.16 -6.49 -24.89
C LEU A 157 14.54 -7.95 -24.61
N ALA A 158 15.19 -8.61 -25.56
CA ALA A 158 15.64 -9.99 -25.40
C ALA A 158 16.69 -10.14 -24.28
N GLN A 159 17.61 -9.17 -24.17
CA GLN A 159 18.65 -9.16 -23.12
C GLN A 159 18.04 -8.89 -21.74
N HIS A 160 17.03 -8.02 -21.69
CA HIS A 160 16.29 -7.72 -20.45
C HIS A 160 15.29 -8.82 -20.05
N THR A 161 15.01 -9.81 -20.90
CA THR A 161 14.02 -10.85 -20.60
C THR A 161 14.66 -12.03 -19.86
N TRP A 162 14.25 -12.25 -18.61
CA TRP A 162 14.68 -13.38 -17.78
C TRP A 162 13.73 -14.58 -17.83
N ALA A 163 12.48 -14.37 -18.20
CA ALA A 163 11.51 -15.44 -18.42
C ALA A 163 10.53 -15.01 -19.52
N SER A 164 10.12 -15.94 -20.36
CA SER A 164 9.13 -15.73 -21.42
C SER A 164 8.08 -16.83 -21.40
N LEU A 165 6.94 -16.55 -22.03
CA LEU A 165 5.93 -17.54 -22.37
C LEU A 165 6.40 -18.40 -23.54
N ALA A 166 5.74 -19.53 -23.77
CA ALA A 166 6.01 -20.44 -24.88
C ALA A 166 5.91 -19.76 -26.26
N ASP A 167 5.14 -18.66 -26.37
CA ASP A 167 5.03 -17.84 -27.58
C ASP A 167 6.13 -16.76 -27.72
N GLY A 168 7.11 -16.74 -26.81
CA GLY A 168 8.22 -15.79 -26.78
C GLY A 168 7.92 -14.47 -26.09
N THR A 169 6.68 -14.22 -25.64
CA THR A 169 6.36 -12.96 -24.97
C THR A 169 7.02 -12.87 -23.59
N PRO A 170 7.67 -11.76 -23.22
CA PRO A 170 8.31 -11.61 -21.92
C PRO A 170 7.31 -11.74 -20.75
N LEU A 171 7.70 -12.52 -19.74
CA LEU A 171 6.98 -12.72 -18.47
C LEU A 171 7.72 -12.06 -17.30
N VAL A 172 9.06 -12.12 -17.29
CA VAL A 172 9.90 -11.41 -16.32
C VAL A 172 10.95 -10.63 -17.08
N THR A 173 10.96 -9.32 -16.89
CA THR A 173 11.98 -8.42 -17.42
C THR A 173 12.82 -7.85 -16.28
N ALA A 174 14.08 -7.56 -16.56
CA ALA A 174 14.99 -6.98 -15.60
C ALA A 174 16.05 -6.10 -16.27
N ALA A 175 16.46 -5.05 -15.58
CA ALA A 175 17.51 -4.14 -16.01
C ALA A 175 18.40 -3.75 -14.83
N PRO A 176 19.74 -3.74 -15.00
CA PRO A 176 20.64 -3.23 -13.98
C PRO A 176 20.49 -1.71 -13.85
N ARG A 177 20.64 -1.20 -12.62
CA ARG A 177 20.58 0.24 -12.33
C ARG A 177 21.70 0.58 -11.34
N GLN A 178 22.83 1.02 -11.89
CA GLN A 178 24.09 1.16 -11.16
C GLN A 178 24.44 -0.15 -10.42
N GLN A 179 24.50 -0.16 -9.09
CA GLN A 179 24.83 -1.36 -8.31
C GLN A 179 23.61 -2.27 -8.04
N GLY A 180 22.39 -1.79 -8.30
CA GLY A 180 21.15 -2.51 -8.02
C GLY A 180 20.43 -3.02 -9.26
N TRP A 181 19.21 -3.51 -9.03
CA TRP A 181 18.39 -4.15 -10.07
C TRP A 181 16.94 -3.69 -10.03
N LEU A 182 16.38 -3.46 -11.22
CA LEU A 182 14.95 -3.34 -11.46
C LEU A 182 14.46 -4.65 -12.06
N VAL A 183 13.45 -5.27 -11.46
CA VAL A 183 12.85 -6.52 -11.93
C VAL A 183 11.33 -6.33 -12.00
N LEU A 184 10.72 -6.74 -13.11
CA LEU A 184 9.27 -6.67 -13.31
C LEU A 184 8.74 -8.05 -13.71
N PHE A 185 7.80 -8.55 -12.91
CA PHE A 185 6.90 -9.64 -13.27
C PHE A 185 5.71 -9.05 -14.00
N HIS A 186 5.46 -9.48 -15.23
CA HIS A 186 4.37 -8.98 -16.08
C HIS A 186 2.99 -9.54 -15.68
N ILE A 187 2.90 -10.19 -14.51
CA ILE A 187 1.70 -10.77 -13.92
C ILE A 187 1.53 -10.32 -12.46
N THR A 188 0.37 -10.59 -11.88
CA THR A 188 0.12 -10.36 -10.45
C THR A 188 0.92 -11.31 -9.55
N ALA A 189 1.17 -10.85 -8.33
CA ALA A 189 1.80 -11.65 -7.27
C ALA A 189 0.85 -12.70 -6.66
N ASN A 190 -0.44 -12.64 -7.00
CA ASN A 190 -1.49 -13.56 -6.58
C ASN A 190 -1.98 -14.43 -7.76
N ALA A 191 -2.94 -15.32 -7.48
CA ALA A 191 -3.46 -16.27 -8.46
C ALA A 191 -4.42 -15.66 -9.52
N SER A 192 -4.67 -14.34 -9.51
CA SER A 192 -5.70 -13.73 -10.37
C SER A 192 -5.33 -13.75 -11.86
N TRP A 193 -4.06 -13.57 -12.21
CA TRP A 193 -3.62 -13.49 -13.62
C TRP A 193 -2.87 -14.75 -14.08
N SER A 194 -2.36 -15.55 -13.15
CA SER A 194 -1.62 -16.77 -13.41
C SER A 194 -1.68 -17.67 -12.18
N ASN A 195 -1.54 -18.98 -12.36
CA ASN A 195 -1.32 -19.91 -11.24
C ASN A 195 0.18 -20.06 -10.88
N LEU A 196 1.10 -19.28 -11.48
CA LEU A 196 2.52 -19.31 -11.12
C LEU A 196 2.74 -19.14 -9.61
N PRO A 197 2.09 -18.18 -8.90
CA PRO A 197 2.29 -18.02 -7.45
C PRO A 197 1.86 -19.22 -6.60
N LEU A 198 1.10 -20.17 -7.16
CA LEU A 198 0.71 -21.43 -6.51
C LEU A 198 1.76 -22.54 -6.67
N SER A 199 2.75 -22.34 -7.54
CA SER A 199 3.72 -23.38 -7.91
C SER A 199 5.00 -23.32 -7.07
N GLY A 200 5.66 -24.47 -6.92
CA GLY A 200 7.01 -24.54 -6.34
C GLY A 200 8.04 -23.74 -7.15
N LEU A 201 7.83 -23.59 -8.46
CA LEU A 201 8.68 -22.77 -9.33
C LEU A 201 8.73 -21.31 -8.85
N PHE A 202 7.60 -20.76 -8.40
CA PHE A 202 7.57 -19.38 -7.88
C PHE A 202 8.43 -19.21 -6.63
N VAL A 203 8.40 -20.19 -5.72
CA VAL A 203 9.25 -20.21 -4.52
C VAL A 203 10.73 -20.23 -4.91
N ASP A 204 11.10 -21.08 -5.87
CA ASP A 204 12.46 -21.17 -6.38
C ASP A 204 12.91 -19.87 -7.07
N MET A 205 12.03 -19.23 -7.87
CA MET A 205 12.31 -17.94 -8.50
C MET A 205 12.56 -16.86 -7.45
N MET A 206 11.67 -16.74 -6.45
CA MET A 206 11.82 -15.77 -5.37
C MET A 206 13.12 -15.99 -4.58
N ARG A 207 13.46 -17.25 -4.29
CA ARG A 207 14.72 -17.62 -3.61
C ARG A 207 15.94 -17.20 -4.40
N ARG A 208 15.94 -17.33 -5.73
CA ARG A 208 17.08 -16.91 -6.57
C ARG A 208 17.22 -15.39 -6.62
N LEU A 209 16.12 -14.66 -6.71
CA LEU A 209 16.15 -13.19 -6.70
C LEU A 209 16.68 -12.64 -5.38
N THR A 210 16.22 -13.17 -4.23
CA THR A 210 16.73 -12.70 -2.93
C THR A 210 18.20 -13.02 -2.73
N ALA A 211 18.69 -14.15 -3.24
CA ALA A 211 20.12 -14.49 -3.22
C ALA A 211 20.96 -13.53 -4.09
N MET A 212 20.39 -12.99 -5.17
CA MET A 212 21.09 -12.09 -6.09
C MET A 212 21.20 -10.64 -5.58
N SER A 213 20.34 -10.24 -4.63
CA SER A 213 20.18 -8.85 -4.15
C SER A 213 21.41 -8.14 -3.57
N ARG A 214 22.52 -8.84 -3.33
CA ARG A 214 23.83 -8.22 -3.03
C ARG A 214 25.00 -8.95 -3.71
N GLY A 215 24.73 -9.61 -4.83
CA GLY A 215 25.59 -10.65 -5.38
C GLY A 215 25.97 -10.51 -6.84
N VAL A 216 26.00 -9.29 -7.40
CA VAL A 216 26.61 -9.08 -8.72
C VAL A 216 27.87 -8.22 -8.56
N ALA A 217 28.98 -8.91 -8.34
CA ALA A 217 30.19 -8.54 -9.05
C ALA A 217 29.86 -8.73 -10.54
N ALA A 218 29.68 -7.62 -11.26
CA ALA A 218 29.66 -7.64 -12.71
C ALA A 218 31.09 -7.99 -13.16
N ASP A 219 31.27 -9.13 -13.82
CA ASP A 219 31.28 -9.16 -15.27
C ASP A 219 31.37 -10.59 -15.77
N GLY A 220 30.83 -10.80 -16.97
CA GLY A 220 30.69 -12.10 -17.58
C GLY A 220 32.02 -12.79 -17.78
N GLU A 221 32.25 -13.86 -17.05
CA GLU A 221 32.85 -15.08 -17.56
C GLU A 221 32.22 -16.27 -16.84
N ALA A 222 31.31 -16.96 -17.53
CA ALA A 222 31.04 -18.35 -17.25
C ALA A 222 32.33 -19.15 -17.52
N GLY A 223 33.25 -19.19 -16.55
CA GLY A 223 34.51 -19.91 -16.71
C GLY A 223 35.59 -19.66 -15.65
N VAL A 224 35.64 -18.51 -14.98
CA VAL A 224 36.75 -18.26 -14.03
C VAL A 224 36.43 -18.87 -12.67
N ARG A 225 37.33 -19.76 -12.23
CA ARG A 225 37.37 -20.31 -10.88
C ARG A 225 37.48 -19.15 -9.87
N ARG A 226 36.34 -18.69 -9.35
CA ARG A 226 36.31 -17.62 -8.33
C ARG A 226 36.91 -18.17 -7.03
N GLU A 227 38.07 -17.66 -6.64
CA GLU A 227 38.76 -18.06 -5.42
C GLU A 227 38.31 -17.22 -4.21
N LEU A 228 38.17 -17.87 -3.06
CA LEU A 228 37.78 -17.29 -1.77
C LEU A 228 39.02 -17.27 -0.87
N PRO A 229 39.68 -16.12 -0.65
CA PRO A 229 40.85 -16.05 0.22
C PRO A 229 40.47 -16.26 1.68
N ALA A 230 41.38 -16.79 2.51
CA ALA A 230 41.15 -16.95 3.93
C ALA A 230 41.08 -15.57 4.63
N VAL A 231 40.00 -15.31 5.37
CA VAL A 231 39.76 -14.07 6.11
C VAL A 231 40.04 -14.26 7.61
N ALA A 232 39.59 -15.40 8.14
CA ALA A 232 39.73 -15.75 9.54
C ALA A 232 39.86 -17.26 9.68
N SER A 233 40.63 -17.72 10.66
CA SER A 233 40.81 -19.15 10.94
C SER A 233 40.51 -19.44 12.42
N LEU A 234 40.00 -20.64 12.68
CA LEU A 234 39.83 -21.18 14.02
C LEU A 234 41.18 -21.76 14.48
N ASP A 235 41.60 -21.38 15.67
CA ASP A 235 42.75 -22.01 16.33
C ASP A 235 42.40 -23.41 16.88
N GLY A 236 43.40 -24.10 17.43
CA GLY A 236 43.24 -25.44 18.02
C GLY A 236 42.28 -25.51 19.21
N PHE A 237 41.87 -24.37 19.76
CA PHE A 237 40.88 -24.26 20.84
C PHE A 237 39.50 -23.82 20.33
N GLY A 238 39.33 -23.66 19.01
CA GLY A 238 38.08 -23.23 18.40
C GLY A 238 37.80 -21.73 18.56
N ARG A 239 38.81 -20.90 18.83
CA ARG A 239 38.68 -19.44 18.83
C ARG A 239 38.95 -18.89 17.45
N LEU A 240 38.09 -17.98 17.01
CA LEU A 240 38.22 -17.35 15.70
C LEU A 240 39.23 -16.20 15.79
N GLY A 241 40.27 -16.26 14.96
CA GLY A 241 41.32 -15.27 14.87
C GLY A 241 41.64 -14.88 13.42
N PRO A 242 42.71 -14.10 13.19
CA PRO A 242 43.19 -13.81 11.84
C PRO A 242 43.49 -15.10 11.06
N ALA A 243 43.43 -15.03 9.72
CA ALA A 243 43.71 -16.16 8.87
C ALA A 243 45.07 -16.80 9.20
N ALA A 244 45.12 -18.13 9.28
CA ALA A 244 46.35 -18.82 9.63
C ALA A 244 47.46 -18.54 8.59
N PRO A 245 48.72 -18.35 9.02
CA PRO A 245 49.83 -18.17 8.09
C PRO A 245 49.93 -19.38 7.13
N GLY A 246 49.86 -19.13 5.83
CA GLY A 246 49.90 -20.19 4.80
C GLY A 246 48.54 -20.77 4.39
N ALA A 247 47.42 -20.20 4.85
CA ALA A 247 46.09 -20.58 4.37
C ALA A 247 45.91 -20.21 2.88
N GLU A 248 45.60 -21.20 2.05
CA GLU A 248 45.34 -21.05 0.61
C GLU A 248 43.88 -20.65 0.35
N ALA A 249 43.65 -19.97 -0.79
CA ALA A 249 42.31 -19.62 -1.21
C ALA A 249 41.53 -20.86 -1.70
N VAL A 250 40.23 -20.90 -1.45
CA VAL A 250 39.37 -22.02 -1.84
C VAL A 250 38.48 -21.61 -3.00
N ALA A 251 38.41 -22.40 -4.06
CA ALA A 251 37.46 -22.16 -5.14
C ALA A 251 36.01 -22.17 -4.61
N ALA A 252 35.22 -21.14 -4.94
CA ALA A 252 33.87 -20.94 -4.41
C ALA A 252 32.92 -22.11 -4.67
N ALA A 253 33.11 -22.82 -5.79
CA ALA A 253 32.34 -24.03 -6.13
C ALA A 253 32.70 -25.24 -5.27
N GLU A 254 33.91 -25.29 -4.73
CA GLU A 254 34.47 -26.45 -4.03
C GLU A 254 34.48 -26.30 -2.51
N ILE A 255 34.21 -25.10 -1.97
CA ILE A 255 34.24 -24.85 -0.52
C ILE A 255 33.32 -25.77 0.30
N GLY A 256 32.21 -26.22 -0.28
CA GLY A 256 31.28 -27.18 0.33
C GLY A 256 31.71 -28.65 0.22
N LYS A 257 32.88 -28.92 -0.35
CA LYS A 257 33.51 -30.25 -0.42
C LYS A 257 34.94 -30.25 0.15
N THR A 258 35.58 -29.09 0.25
CA THR A 258 36.92 -28.93 0.82
C THR A 258 36.95 -29.41 2.27
N MET A 259 37.83 -30.35 2.58
CA MET A 259 38.07 -30.76 3.97
C MET A 259 38.96 -29.74 4.68
N ALA A 260 38.61 -29.41 5.92
CA ALA A 260 39.44 -28.56 6.76
C ALA A 260 40.79 -29.25 7.06
N GLY A 261 41.89 -28.53 6.88
CA GLY A 261 43.24 -29.04 7.07
C GLY A 261 44.29 -27.93 7.05
N PRO A 262 45.60 -28.23 7.12
CA PRO A 262 46.64 -27.20 7.23
C PRO A 262 46.66 -26.18 6.08
N LYS A 263 46.34 -26.60 4.85
CA LYS A 263 46.23 -25.71 3.68
C LYS A 263 44.95 -24.88 3.67
N HIS A 264 43.86 -25.45 4.17
CA HIS A 264 42.55 -24.82 4.25
C HIS A 264 42.04 -24.93 5.68
N PRO A 265 42.60 -24.15 6.63
CA PRO A 265 42.19 -24.21 8.03
C PRO A 265 40.70 -23.89 8.18
N PRO A 266 40.01 -24.50 9.16
CA PRO A 266 38.61 -24.20 9.42
C PRO A 266 38.46 -22.71 9.76
N GLY A 267 37.47 -22.02 9.20
CA GLY A 267 37.46 -20.54 9.22
C GLY A 267 36.48 -19.89 8.24
N TYR A 268 36.63 -18.58 8.06
CA TYR A 268 35.90 -17.82 7.04
C TYR A 268 36.78 -17.53 5.83
N TYR A 269 36.22 -17.74 4.64
CA TYR A 269 36.86 -17.51 3.34
C TYR A 269 35.99 -16.57 2.50
N GLY A 270 36.59 -15.69 1.72
CA GLY A 270 35.90 -14.75 0.83
C GLY A 270 36.25 -13.29 1.11
N ARG A 271 35.32 -12.40 0.84
CA ARG A 271 35.41 -10.96 1.17
C ARG A 271 34.40 -10.62 2.26
N GLU A 272 34.46 -9.41 2.82
CA GLU A 272 33.55 -8.99 3.91
C GLU A 272 32.07 -9.23 3.59
N ASP A 273 31.67 -9.06 2.33
CA ASP A 273 30.28 -9.17 1.89
C ASP A 273 29.84 -10.56 1.39
N ASP A 274 30.77 -11.52 1.27
CA ASP A 274 30.52 -12.90 0.79
C ASP A 274 31.41 -13.89 1.56
N ARG A 275 31.42 -13.75 2.89
CA ARG A 275 32.14 -14.69 3.77
C ARG A 275 31.44 -16.04 3.73
N ARG A 276 32.21 -17.10 3.50
CA ARG A 276 31.80 -18.51 3.52
C ARG A 276 32.54 -19.23 4.64
N ALA A 277 31.82 -20.04 5.40
CA ALA A 277 32.39 -20.83 6.49
C ALA A 277 32.86 -22.19 5.96
N LEU A 278 34.13 -22.48 6.22
CA LEU A 278 34.72 -23.81 6.15
C LEU A 278 34.74 -24.40 7.56
N ASN A 279 33.82 -25.32 7.84
CA ASN A 279 33.70 -25.94 9.16
C ASN A 279 34.62 -27.16 9.32
N ILE A 280 35.04 -27.45 10.56
CA ILE A 280 35.89 -28.61 10.92
C ILE A 280 35.27 -29.93 10.43
N SER A 281 33.96 -30.05 10.62
CA SER A 281 33.16 -31.13 10.04
C SER A 281 32.19 -30.54 9.02
N GLN A 282 32.10 -31.18 7.86
CA GLN A 282 31.07 -30.92 6.84
C GLN A 282 29.94 -31.96 6.87
N THR A 283 29.99 -32.94 7.78
CA THR A 283 29.02 -34.06 7.87
C THR A 283 27.85 -33.78 8.81
N TRP A 284 27.66 -32.54 9.25
CA TRP A 284 26.52 -32.19 10.09
C TRP A 284 25.22 -32.17 9.25
N GLN A 285 24.21 -32.87 9.72
CA GLN A 285 22.86 -32.80 9.15
C GLN A 285 22.30 -31.39 9.35
N ALA A 286 21.53 -30.88 8.39
CA ALA A 286 20.94 -29.54 8.44
C ALA A 286 20.42 -29.19 9.84
N LEU A 287 20.76 -28.00 10.34
CA LEU A 287 20.31 -27.51 11.65
C LEU A 287 18.78 -27.59 11.68
N GLN A 288 18.25 -28.53 12.46
CA GLN A 288 16.81 -28.61 12.65
C GLN A 288 16.39 -27.57 13.67
N PRO A 289 15.24 -26.91 13.48
CA PRO A 289 14.66 -26.06 14.50
C PRO A 289 14.59 -26.85 15.81
N MET A 290 15.11 -26.26 16.89
CA MET A 290 14.90 -26.83 18.22
C MET A 290 13.40 -26.81 18.48
N GLY A 291 12.78 -27.98 18.62
CA GLY A 291 11.34 -28.10 18.89
C GLY A 291 10.99 -27.59 20.29
N ASN A 292 9.74 -27.77 20.69
CA ASN A 292 9.33 -27.44 22.05
C ASN A 292 10.17 -28.21 23.07
N LEU A 293 10.88 -27.50 23.92
CA LEU A 293 11.64 -28.08 25.02
C LEU A 293 10.65 -28.80 25.95
N SER A 294 11.00 -30.01 26.39
CA SER A 294 10.18 -30.81 27.31
C SER A 294 10.11 -30.22 28.73
N ALA A 295 10.90 -29.20 29.01
CA ALA A 295 10.88 -28.42 30.24
C ALA A 295 10.30 -27.03 29.97
N ALA A 296 9.57 -26.49 30.95
CA ALA A 296 9.16 -25.08 30.94
C ALA A 296 10.41 -24.19 30.93
N ALA A 297 10.77 -23.68 29.74
CA ALA A 297 11.93 -22.84 29.52
C ALA A 297 11.49 -21.47 29.00
N LEU A 298 12.07 -20.42 29.57
CA LEU A 298 11.87 -19.06 29.10
C LEU A 298 12.73 -18.83 27.86
N VAL A 299 12.10 -18.85 26.67
CA VAL A 299 12.78 -18.52 25.42
C VAL A 299 13.00 -17.02 25.38
N THR A 300 14.25 -16.60 25.49
CA THR A 300 14.66 -15.20 25.33
C THR A 300 15.41 -15.04 24.01
N ASN A 301 15.21 -13.92 23.32
CA ASN A 301 15.97 -13.59 22.12
C ASN A 301 17.38 -13.13 22.53
N TYR A 302 18.36 -13.29 21.65
CA TYR A 302 19.67 -12.60 21.75
C TYR A 302 19.45 -11.08 21.59
N GLN A 303 18.91 -10.44 22.63
CA GLN A 303 18.87 -8.98 22.71
C GLN A 303 20.23 -8.53 23.21
N GLN A 304 20.88 -7.66 22.43
CA GLN A 304 21.87 -6.74 22.96
C GLN A 304 21.30 -6.14 24.25
N THR A 305 22.11 -6.23 25.30
CA THR A 305 21.86 -5.74 26.66
C THR A 305 20.91 -4.56 26.67
N ARG A 306 19.73 -4.74 27.26
CA ARG A 306 18.73 -3.69 27.43
C ARG A 306 19.33 -2.60 28.32
N GLU A 307 19.75 -1.50 27.72
CA GLU A 307 20.19 -0.33 28.48
C GLU A 307 19.02 0.13 29.36
N VAL A 308 19.27 0.22 30.67
CA VAL A 308 18.29 0.75 31.62
C VAL A 308 18.44 2.27 31.60
N ASP A 309 17.40 2.97 31.16
CA ASP A 309 17.40 4.44 31.21
C ASP A 309 17.33 4.91 32.67
N LEU A 310 18.48 5.30 33.22
CA LEU A 310 18.61 5.82 34.58
C LEU A 310 18.27 7.31 34.67
N LYS A 311 18.12 8.03 33.55
CA LYS A 311 17.82 9.47 33.52
C LYS A 311 16.60 9.85 34.36
N PRO A 312 15.42 9.18 34.26
CA PRO A 312 14.25 9.53 35.08
C PRO A 312 14.50 9.32 36.57
N TRP A 313 15.23 8.26 36.95
CA TRP A 313 15.55 7.96 38.35
C TRP A 313 16.55 8.95 38.95
N LEU A 314 17.55 9.37 38.18
CA LEU A 314 18.52 10.38 38.59
C LEU A 314 17.88 11.77 38.71
N LEU A 315 16.95 12.14 37.81
CA LEU A 315 16.19 13.38 37.91
C LEU A 315 15.28 13.40 39.15
N LEU A 316 14.62 12.28 39.46
CA LEU A 316 13.83 12.14 40.69
C LEU A 316 14.70 12.35 41.94
N ALA A 317 15.87 11.70 41.99
CA ALA A 317 16.81 11.87 43.09
C ALA A 317 17.29 13.31 43.25
N ALA A 318 17.58 14.01 42.14
CA ALA A 318 17.99 15.40 42.15
C ALA A 318 16.90 16.34 42.72
N VAL A 319 15.63 16.12 42.34
CA VAL A 319 14.50 16.91 42.87
C VAL A 319 14.29 16.67 44.36
N LEU A 320 14.40 15.42 44.83
CA LEU A 320 14.29 15.10 46.25
C LEU A 320 15.39 15.77 47.07
N LEU A 321 16.63 15.73 46.59
CA LEU A 321 17.74 16.40 47.25
C LEU A 321 17.54 17.92 47.31
N ALA A 322 17.05 18.56 46.24
CA ALA A 322 16.74 19.98 46.22
C ALA A 322 15.62 20.35 47.21
N LEU A 323 14.60 19.51 47.37
CA LEU A 323 13.54 19.72 48.36
C LEU A 323 14.05 19.58 49.80
N ILE A 324 14.91 18.58 50.04
CA ILE A 324 15.56 18.40 51.35
C ILE A 324 16.42 19.62 51.69
N ASP A 325 17.21 20.11 50.73
CA ASP A 325 18.04 21.30 50.89
C ASP A 325 17.19 22.55 51.17
N LEU A 326 16.09 22.74 50.44
CA LEU A 326 15.16 23.83 50.68
C LEU A 326 14.58 23.80 52.11
N VAL A 327 14.18 22.62 52.59
CA VAL A 327 13.68 22.45 53.96
C VAL A 327 14.78 22.74 54.98
N ALA A 328 16.00 22.28 54.74
CA ALA A 328 17.15 22.54 55.61
C ALA A 328 17.46 24.05 55.69
N VAL A 329 17.48 24.75 54.55
CA VAL A 329 17.69 26.20 54.48
C VAL A 329 16.58 26.96 55.22
N LEU A 330 15.32 26.56 55.06
CA LEU A 330 14.19 27.17 55.78
C LEU A 330 14.24 26.91 57.29
N ALA A 331 14.71 25.73 57.71
CA ALA A 331 14.91 25.39 59.12
C ALA A 331 16.03 26.23 59.75
N LEU A 332 17.18 26.35 59.07
CA LEU A 332 18.33 27.13 59.52
C LEU A 332 18.01 28.63 59.60
N ARG A 333 17.13 29.14 58.72
CA ARG A 333 16.66 30.54 58.74
C ARG A 333 15.55 30.80 59.77
N GLY A 334 15.13 29.80 60.55
CA GLY A 334 14.10 29.94 61.58
C GLY A 334 12.69 30.22 61.06
N LEU A 335 12.44 30.02 59.76
CA LEU A 335 11.18 30.35 59.07
C LEU A 335 10.12 29.25 59.19
N LEU A 336 10.42 28.11 59.82
CA LEU A 336 9.49 26.99 59.99
C LEU A 336 8.64 27.13 61.27
N ARG A 337 7.45 27.74 61.15
CA ARG A 337 6.42 27.69 62.20
C ARG A 337 5.80 26.28 62.32
N PRO A 338 5.45 25.79 63.52
CA PRO A 338 5.01 24.41 63.75
C PRO A 338 3.70 24.03 63.02
N SER A 339 2.83 24.99 62.69
CA SER A 339 1.60 24.77 61.92
C SER A 339 1.82 24.55 60.41
N VAL A 340 3.00 24.90 59.88
CA VAL A 340 3.34 24.73 58.44
C VAL A 340 4.00 23.36 58.18
N ARG A 341 4.49 22.69 59.24
CA ARG A 341 5.12 21.36 59.15
C ARG A 341 4.18 20.27 58.63
N ALA A 342 2.89 20.32 59.00
CA ALA A 342 1.90 19.36 58.54
C ALA A 342 1.44 19.64 57.10
N ALA A 343 1.22 20.91 56.74
CA ALA A 343 0.69 21.28 55.42
C ALA A 343 1.69 21.02 54.28
N ALA A 344 2.99 21.28 54.49
CA ALA A 344 4.02 21.02 53.47
C ALA A 344 4.30 19.52 53.27
N LEU A 345 4.28 18.72 54.34
CA LEU A 345 4.43 17.27 54.26
C LEU A 345 3.20 16.59 53.64
N ILE A 346 1.99 17.09 53.92
CA ILE A 346 0.75 16.58 53.30
C ILE A 346 0.68 16.98 51.83
N LEU A 347 1.07 18.22 51.45
CA LEU A 347 1.08 18.63 50.04
C LEU A 347 2.14 17.86 49.23
N GLY A 348 3.32 17.61 49.82
CA GLY A 348 4.35 16.76 49.23
C GLY A 348 3.93 15.29 49.11
N ALA A 349 3.25 14.75 50.12
CA ALA A 349 2.70 13.39 50.07
C ALA A 349 1.54 13.27 49.06
N VAL A 350 0.67 14.28 48.94
CA VAL A 350 -0.43 14.32 47.95
C VAL A 350 0.11 14.45 46.52
N LEU A 351 1.19 15.21 46.30
CA LEU A 351 1.88 15.30 45.00
C LEU A 351 2.65 14.02 44.63
N LEU A 352 3.12 13.25 45.62
CA LEU A 352 3.78 11.96 45.42
C LEU A 352 2.76 10.82 45.22
N LEU A 353 1.60 10.87 45.88
CA LEU A 353 0.49 9.91 45.72
C LEU A 353 -0.35 10.16 44.45
N SER A 354 -0.31 11.36 43.85
CA SER A 354 -0.99 11.65 42.59
C SER A 354 -0.32 11.04 41.34
N ASN A 355 0.86 10.42 41.47
CA ASN A 355 1.55 9.76 40.34
C ASN A 355 1.12 8.30 40.09
N GLY A 356 0.07 7.81 40.79
CA GLY A 356 -0.46 6.45 40.65
C GLY A 356 -1.71 6.31 39.79
N LEU A 357 -2.32 7.41 39.33
CA LEU A 357 -3.48 7.37 38.42
C LEU A 357 -3.04 7.90 37.05
N PRO A 358 -3.17 7.13 35.96
CA PRO A 358 -2.86 7.61 34.63
C PRO A 358 -3.83 8.74 34.26
N GLY A 359 -3.35 9.98 34.38
CA GLY A 359 -3.89 11.15 33.70
C GLY A 359 -5.34 11.52 33.98
N ALA A 360 -5.60 12.15 35.13
CA ALA A 360 -6.67 13.15 35.20
C ALA A 360 -6.18 14.47 34.58
N ARG A 361 -5.85 14.42 33.28
CA ARG A 361 -5.87 15.64 32.45
C ARG A 361 -7.33 15.90 32.17
N ALA A 362 -7.84 17.07 32.54
CA ALA A 362 -9.00 17.60 31.85
C ALA A 362 -8.64 17.60 30.36
N GLN A 363 -9.26 16.70 29.59
CA GLN A 363 -8.97 16.50 28.18
C GLN A 363 -9.54 17.71 27.41
N ASN A 364 -8.79 18.81 27.40
CA ASN A 364 -8.95 19.83 26.37
C ASN A 364 -8.47 19.20 25.06
N PHE A 365 -9.34 18.42 24.44
CA PHE A 365 -9.11 17.91 23.10
C PHE A 365 -8.78 19.08 22.18
N SER A 366 -7.67 18.96 21.46
CA SER A 366 -7.34 19.86 20.37
C SER A 366 -8.50 19.93 19.37
N PRO A 367 -8.62 21.01 18.57
CA PRO A 367 -9.61 21.07 17.50
C PRO A 367 -9.59 19.83 16.59
N ALA A 368 -8.40 19.30 16.27
CA ALA A 368 -8.24 18.09 15.47
C ALA A 368 -8.76 16.82 16.18
N GLU A 369 -8.52 16.68 17.49
CA GLU A 369 -9.07 15.56 18.26
C GLU A 369 -10.60 15.64 18.39
N ARG A 370 -11.16 16.85 18.52
CA ARG A 370 -12.63 17.04 18.51
C ARG A 370 -13.23 16.71 17.16
N PHE A 371 -12.59 17.13 16.07
CA PHE A 371 -12.98 16.76 14.71
C PHE A 371 -13.00 15.24 14.57
N ALA A 372 -11.88 14.57 14.89
CA ALA A 372 -11.75 13.12 14.76
C ALA A 372 -12.77 12.37 15.63
N MET A 373 -13.01 12.84 16.86
CA MET A 373 -14.00 12.25 17.76
C MET A 373 -15.42 12.38 17.18
N SER A 374 -15.80 13.56 16.69
CA SER A 374 -17.13 13.79 16.08
C SER A 374 -17.37 12.99 14.79
N ALA A 375 -16.31 12.78 14.00
CA ALA A 375 -16.37 11.97 12.78
C ALA A 375 -16.37 10.46 13.08
N ALA A 376 -15.81 10.02 14.20
CA ALA A 376 -15.76 8.61 14.59
C ALA A 376 -17.01 8.12 15.34
N LEU A 377 -17.68 9.00 16.09
CA LEU A 377 -18.84 8.64 16.92
C LEU A 377 -20.16 8.63 16.13
N ASP A 378 -20.31 9.53 15.15
CA ASP A 378 -21.54 9.68 14.38
C ASP A 378 -21.29 9.44 12.89
N THR A 379 -22.24 8.79 12.22
CA THR A 379 -22.20 8.71 10.75
C THR A 379 -22.44 10.10 10.16
N ARG A 380 -21.52 10.60 9.32
CA ARG A 380 -21.63 11.91 8.68
C ARG A 380 -21.29 11.82 7.20
N LEU A 381 -21.98 12.62 6.39
CA LEU A 381 -21.53 12.89 5.02
C LEU A 381 -20.48 13.99 5.06
N ALA A 382 -19.43 13.85 4.25
CA ALA A 382 -18.34 14.81 4.21
C ALA A 382 -18.17 15.44 2.82
N TYR A 383 -17.80 16.72 2.80
CA TYR A 383 -17.40 17.42 1.58
C TYR A 383 -16.00 18.03 1.73
N VAL A 384 -15.24 18.02 0.64
CA VAL A 384 -13.88 18.58 0.62
C VAL A 384 -13.95 20.10 0.45
N LEU A 385 -13.21 20.81 1.31
CA LEU A 385 -13.06 22.27 1.22
C LEU A 385 -12.33 22.65 -0.06
N THR A 386 -12.94 23.56 -0.83
CA THR A 386 -12.40 24.02 -2.12
C THR A 386 -11.61 25.31 -2.01
N GLY A 387 -11.83 26.06 -0.93
CA GLY A 387 -11.34 27.44 -0.78
C GLY A 387 -12.27 28.49 -1.40
N ASP A 388 -13.35 28.09 -2.07
CA ASP A 388 -14.42 28.97 -2.53
C ASP A 388 -15.63 28.87 -1.57
N PRO A 389 -15.92 29.93 -0.78
CA PRO A 389 -17.00 29.91 0.20
C PRO A 389 -18.37 29.61 -0.40
N GLN A 390 -18.64 30.02 -1.65
CA GLN A 390 -19.94 29.76 -2.28
C GLN A 390 -20.12 28.28 -2.64
N VAL A 391 -19.04 27.62 -3.04
CA VAL A 391 -19.03 26.20 -3.41
C VAL A 391 -19.08 25.32 -2.18
N ASP A 392 -18.33 25.70 -1.15
CA ASP A 392 -18.31 24.99 0.13
C ASP A 392 -19.68 25.10 0.81
N GLU A 393 -20.31 26.27 0.79
CA GLU A 393 -21.66 26.49 1.31
C GLU A 393 -22.74 25.71 0.52
N MET A 394 -22.63 25.68 -0.82
CA MET A 394 -23.52 24.87 -1.64
C MET A 394 -23.39 23.37 -1.35
N SER A 395 -22.16 22.89 -1.13
CA SER A 395 -21.88 21.50 -0.77
C SER A 395 -22.47 21.15 0.59
N ARG A 396 -22.31 22.04 1.57
CA ARG A 396 -22.92 21.93 2.90
C ARG A 396 -24.44 21.84 2.81
N ALA A 397 -25.08 22.78 2.11
CA ALA A 397 -26.53 22.81 1.94
C ALA A 397 -27.06 21.58 1.19
N GLY A 398 -26.36 21.17 0.12
CA GLY A 398 -26.67 19.98 -0.66
C GLY A 398 -26.63 18.70 0.15
N LEU A 399 -25.52 18.46 0.86
CA LEU A 399 -25.38 17.28 1.72
C LEU A 399 -26.33 17.31 2.91
N THR A 400 -26.71 18.50 3.42
CA THR A 400 -27.73 18.61 4.47
C THR A 400 -29.10 18.14 3.96
N GLY A 401 -29.49 18.58 2.76
CA GLY A 401 -30.71 18.10 2.10
C GLY A 401 -30.69 16.60 1.81
N LEU A 402 -29.52 16.07 1.45
CA LEU A 402 -29.33 14.62 1.26
C LEU A 402 -29.44 13.85 2.59
N SER A 403 -28.81 14.31 3.68
CA SER A 403 -28.93 13.70 5.01
C SER A 403 -30.37 13.68 5.50
N ASN A 404 -31.13 14.77 5.29
CA ASN A 404 -32.57 14.80 5.59
C ASN A 404 -33.34 13.76 4.76
N THR A 405 -33.03 13.64 3.48
CA THR A 405 -33.66 12.65 2.59
C THR A 405 -33.34 11.22 3.01
N LEU A 406 -32.11 10.95 3.44
CA LEU A 406 -31.69 9.64 3.96
C LEU A 406 -32.48 9.27 5.20
N ARG A 407 -32.60 10.18 6.19
CA ARG A 407 -33.45 9.97 7.37
C ARG A 407 -34.90 9.66 7.03
N LEU A 408 -35.44 10.36 6.04
CA LEU A 408 -36.85 10.21 5.65
C LEU A 408 -37.13 8.91 4.88
N ARG A 409 -36.15 8.36 4.18
CA ARG A 409 -36.37 7.29 3.17
C ARG A 409 -35.61 6.00 3.47
N THR A 410 -34.68 6.01 4.42
CA THR A 410 -33.81 4.89 4.76
C THR A 410 -33.63 4.81 6.29
N SER A 411 -33.00 3.73 6.77
CA SER A 411 -32.62 3.59 8.18
C SER A 411 -31.29 4.27 8.53
N ILE A 412 -30.67 5.00 7.59
CA ILE A 412 -29.44 5.74 7.85
C ILE A 412 -29.83 7.10 8.42
N GLU A 413 -29.22 7.45 9.55
CA GLU A 413 -29.43 8.72 10.24
C GLU A 413 -28.11 9.51 10.32
N PRO A 414 -27.65 10.15 9.23
CA PRO A 414 -26.39 10.86 9.24
C PRO A 414 -26.53 12.19 9.96
N GLU A 415 -25.61 12.50 10.87
CA GLU A 415 -25.52 13.81 11.50
C GLU A 415 -25.18 14.93 10.49
N ALA A 416 -25.13 16.18 10.99
CA ALA A 416 -24.80 17.34 10.16
C ALA A 416 -23.51 17.11 9.32
N PRO A 417 -23.52 17.44 8.01
CA PRO A 417 -22.37 17.22 7.14
C PRO A 417 -21.12 17.95 7.60
N MET A 418 -19.97 17.35 7.34
CA MET A 418 -18.67 17.84 7.82
C MET A 418 -17.81 18.34 6.65
N ALA A 419 -17.22 19.52 6.80
CA ALA A 419 -16.19 20.02 5.90
C ALA A 419 -14.87 19.31 6.20
N VAL A 420 -14.12 18.94 5.17
CA VAL A 420 -12.86 18.19 5.30
C VAL A 420 -11.74 18.89 4.54
N ASP A 421 -10.64 19.18 5.22
CA ASP A 421 -9.38 19.57 4.60
C ASP A 421 -8.53 18.31 4.32
N VAL A 422 -8.32 17.99 3.04
CA VAL A 422 -7.56 16.81 2.60
C VAL A 422 -6.07 16.86 2.95
N GLU A 423 -5.53 18.03 3.27
CA GLU A 423 -4.15 18.21 3.71
C GLU A 423 -3.97 17.77 5.17
N GLN A 424 -4.98 18.02 6.02
CA GLN A 424 -4.85 17.95 7.48
C GLN A 424 -5.72 16.86 8.12
N ASP A 425 -6.97 16.72 7.67
CA ASP A 425 -8.02 15.98 8.38
C ASP A 425 -8.00 14.46 8.11
N PRO A 426 -8.31 13.63 9.11
CA PRO A 426 -8.28 12.17 9.00
C PRO A 426 -9.40 11.63 8.10
N LEU A 427 -9.11 11.47 6.81
CA LEU A 427 -10.08 11.03 5.78
C LEU A 427 -10.71 9.66 6.06
N VAL A 428 -9.98 8.76 6.72
CA VAL A 428 -10.40 7.36 6.98
C VAL A 428 -11.69 7.25 7.80
N LEU A 429 -12.10 8.32 8.47
CA LEU A 429 -13.32 8.36 9.28
C LEU A 429 -14.61 8.50 8.44
N PHE A 430 -14.49 8.76 7.14
CA PHE A 430 -15.64 8.96 6.26
C PHE A 430 -15.77 7.81 5.25
N PRO A 431 -16.96 7.25 5.03
CA PRO A 431 -17.15 6.25 3.97
C PRO A 431 -17.14 6.88 2.57
N ILE A 432 -17.61 8.13 2.48
CA ILE A 432 -17.75 8.87 1.23
C ILE A 432 -17.34 10.33 1.40
N LEU A 433 -16.57 10.84 0.43
CA LEU A 433 -16.19 12.25 0.31
C LEU A 433 -16.80 12.84 -0.97
N TYR A 434 -17.61 13.89 -0.84
CA TYR A 434 -18.07 14.68 -1.96
C TYR A 434 -17.05 15.79 -2.27
N TRP A 435 -16.51 15.79 -3.48
CA TRP A 435 -15.46 16.74 -3.87
C TRP A 435 -15.87 17.54 -5.12
N PRO A 436 -16.38 18.76 -4.93
CA PRO A 436 -16.61 19.68 -6.04
C PRO A 436 -15.27 20.21 -6.58
N ILE A 437 -15.06 20.13 -7.89
CA ILE A 437 -13.84 20.62 -8.54
C ILE A 437 -14.07 22.05 -9.05
N THR A 438 -13.24 22.98 -8.58
CA THR A 438 -13.19 24.36 -9.08
C THR A 438 -11.89 24.62 -9.84
N ALA A 439 -11.88 25.66 -10.68
CA ALA A 439 -10.72 26.03 -11.50
C ALA A 439 -9.51 26.45 -10.63
N ASP A 440 -9.79 27.24 -9.60
CA ASP A 440 -8.79 27.95 -8.79
C ASP A 440 -8.29 27.18 -7.55
N GLN A 441 -8.58 25.87 -7.43
CA GLN A 441 -8.12 25.09 -6.27
C GLN A 441 -6.59 25.02 -6.23
N PRO A 442 -5.95 25.17 -5.05
CA PRO A 442 -4.51 25.03 -4.91
C PRO A 442 -4.06 23.59 -5.26
N PRO A 443 -2.84 23.41 -5.81
CA PRO A 443 -2.26 22.07 -6.01
C PRO A 443 -2.12 21.34 -4.69
N LEU A 444 -2.54 20.07 -4.68
CA LEU A 444 -2.39 19.20 -3.53
C LEU A 444 -0.91 18.94 -3.24
N SER A 445 -0.56 18.94 -1.96
CA SER A 445 0.75 18.48 -1.51
C SER A 445 0.93 16.97 -1.78
N GLU A 446 2.18 16.51 -1.80
CA GLU A 446 2.48 15.08 -1.88
C GLU A 446 1.89 14.30 -0.71
N GLN A 447 1.81 14.93 0.47
CA GLN A 447 1.21 14.33 1.65
C GLN A 447 -0.30 14.14 1.45
N ALA A 448 -1.02 15.13 0.93
CA ALA A 448 -2.44 14.98 0.61
C ALA A 448 -2.69 13.89 -0.43
N ILE A 449 -1.88 13.81 -1.49
CA ILE A 449 -1.97 12.74 -2.49
C ILE A 449 -1.81 11.36 -1.86
N ALA A 450 -0.82 11.20 -0.98
CA ALA A 450 -0.61 9.94 -0.25
C ALA A 450 -1.81 9.59 0.63
N ARG A 451 -2.38 10.57 1.35
CA ARG A 451 -3.57 10.40 2.21
C ARG A 451 -4.80 10.00 1.42
N ILE A 452 -5.06 10.67 0.28
CA ILE A 452 -6.17 10.36 -0.62
C ILE A 452 -5.99 8.96 -1.22
N SER A 453 -4.79 8.63 -1.66
CA SER A 453 -4.48 7.30 -2.20
C SER A 453 -4.64 6.21 -1.13
N GLN A 454 -4.30 6.50 0.12
CA GLN A 454 -4.54 5.59 1.24
C GLN A 454 -6.03 5.44 1.53
N PHE A 455 -6.79 6.53 1.56
CA PHE A 455 -8.23 6.55 1.76
C PHE A 455 -8.97 5.65 0.76
N MET A 456 -8.65 5.79 -0.53
CA MET A 456 -9.20 4.97 -1.60
C MET A 456 -8.81 3.49 -1.45
N ARG A 457 -7.55 3.21 -1.09
CA ARG A 457 -7.09 1.84 -0.80
C ARG A 457 -7.80 1.24 0.41
N THR A 458 -8.18 2.02 1.42
CA THR A 458 -8.90 1.51 2.59
C THR A 458 -10.40 1.31 2.36
N GLY A 459 -10.90 1.53 1.13
CA GLY A 459 -12.31 1.32 0.76
C GLY A 459 -13.16 2.60 0.73
N GLY A 460 -12.56 3.76 1.00
CA GLY A 460 -13.25 5.04 0.91
C GLY A 460 -13.64 5.39 -0.53
N THR A 461 -14.80 6.01 -0.70
CA THR A 461 -15.31 6.47 -2.00
C THR A 461 -15.20 7.99 -2.13
N ILE A 462 -14.65 8.48 -3.24
CA ILE A 462 -14.60 9.91 -3.58
C ILE A 462 -15.50 10.17 -4.78
N VAL A 463 -16.38 11.17 -4.64
CA VAL A 463 -17.28 11.63 -5.69
C VAL A 463 -16.77 12.97 -6.21
N PHE A 464 -16.06 12.95 -7.33
CA PHE A 464 -15.61 14.17 -8.00
C PHE A 464 -16.75 14.75 -8.85
N ASP A 465 -17.16 15.97 -8.54
CA ASP A 465 -18.18 16.71 -9.28
C ASP A 465 -17.56 17.92 -9.98
N SER A 466 -17.47 17.87 -11.31
CA SER A 466 -16.93 18.97 -12.11
C SER A 466 -17.93 20.11 -12.38
N ARG A 467 -19.20 19.92 -12.01
CA ARG A 467 -20.27 20.95 -11.95
C ARG A 467 -20.59 21.71 -13.24
N ASP A 468 -20.16 21.20 -14.39
CA ASP A 468 -20.12 21.92 -15.66
C ASP A 468 -21.11 21.39 -16.71
N GLY A 469 -21.95 20.42 -16.35
CA GLY A 469 -22.90 19.77 -17.25
C GLY A 469 -22.24 18.80 -18.25
N GLY A 470 -21.03 18.30 -17.97
CA GLY A 470 -20.33 17.33 -18.81
C GLY A 470 -19.56 17.95 -20.00
N ASN A 471 -19.50 19.28 -20.09
CA ASN A 471 -18.67 20.04 -21.03
C ASN A 471 -17.16 19.85 -20.80
N SER A 472 -16.76 19.58 -19.57
CA SER A 472 -15.42 19.37 -19.02
C SER A 472 -14.72 18.13 -19.55
N MET A 473 -15.41 17.12 -20.08
CA MET A 473 -14.75 15.86 -20.48
C MET A 473 -14.53 15.67 -22.00
N PRO A 474 -14.00 16.63 -22.80
CA PRO A 474 -13.85 16.45 -24.24
C PRO A 474 -12.86 15.34 -24.64
N ALA A 475 -11.84 15.06 -23.83
CA ALA A 475 -10.85 14.01 -24.13
C ALA A 475 -11.39 12.58 -23.94
N LEU A 476 -12.27 12.39 -22.94
CA LEU A 476 -12.98 11.12 -22.71
C LEU A 476 -14.17 10.95 -23.66
N ARG A 477 -14.84 12.04 -24.05
CA ARG A 477 -15.83 12.04 -25.15
C ARG A 477 -15.20 11.72 -26.52
N ARG A 478 -13.97 12.20 -26.79
CA ARG A 478 -13.25 11.93 -28.06
C ARG A 478 -12.95 10.45 -28.29
N ARG A 479 -12.68 9.67 -27.23
CA ARG A 479 -12.52 8.21 -27.32
C ARG A 479 -13.81 7.48 -27.73
N LEU A 480 -14.96 8.16 -27.69
CA LEU A 480 -16.29 7.62 -27.99
C LEU A 480 -16.97 8.31 -29.20
N GLY A 481 -16.25 9.14 -29.96
CA GLY A 481 -16.74 9.69 -31.23
C GLY A 481 -17.83 10.77 -31.15
N VAL A 482 -18.02 11.44 -30.00
CA VAL A 482 -19.03 12.49 -29.83
C VAL A 482 -18.38 13.89 -29.85
N SER A 483 -18.70 14.68 -30.89
CA SER A 483 -18.14 16.01 -31.15
C SER A 483 -18.82 17.11 -30.33
N GLY A 484 -18.06 17.88 -29.56
CA GLY A 484 -18.51 19.10 -28.87
C GLY A 484 -17.35 19.77 -28.12
N GLY A 485 -16.94 20.96 -28.57
CA GLY A 485 -15.81 21.72 -28.04
C GLY A 485 -16.18 22.63 -26.88
N GLY A 486 -15.41 22.54 -25.78
CA GLY A 486 -15.49 23.43 -24.63
C GLY A 486 -14.55 22.96 -23.54
N SER A 487 -13.30 23.43 -23.53
CA SER A 487 -12.36 23.15 -22.44
C SER A 487 -12.67 24.03 -21.22
N GLY A 488 -13.50 23.55 -20.30
CA GLY A 488 -13.63 24.16 -18.97
C GLY A 488 -12.38 23.93 -18.14
N ASP A 489 -11.90 24.94 -17.41
CA ASP A 489 -10.67 24.89 -16.61
C ASP A 489 -10.76 23.84 -15.47
N SER A 490 -11.93 23.69 -14.85
CA SER A 490 -12.23 22.64 -13.85
C SER A 490 -11.94 21.23 -14.36
N ALA A 491 -12.02 21.01 -15.68
CA ALA A 491 -11.76 19.71 -16.25
C ALA A 491 -10.28 19.39 -16.44
N GLY A 492 -9.53 20.40 -16.87
CA GLY A 492 -8.08 20.34 -16.88
C GLY A 492 -7.58 20.07 -15.47
N ARG A 493 -8.21 20.71 -14.47
CA ARG A 493 -7.93 20.49 -13.05
C ARG A 493 -8.20 19.06 -12.60
N LEU A 494 -9.41 18.54 -12.84
CA LEU A 494 -9.76 17.16 -12.49
C LEU A 494 -8.81 16.16 -13.15
N ARG A 495 -8.46 16.35 -14.43
CA ARG A 495 -7.51 15.47 -15.13
C ARG A 495 -6.11 15.53 -14.51
N ARG A 496 -5.62 16.71 -14.14
CA ARG A 496 -4.34 16.87 -13.43
C ARG A 496 -4.37 16.16 -12.08
N LEU A 497 -5.46 16.31 -11.32
CA LEU A 497 -5.64 15.66 -10.02
C LEU A 497 -5.65 14.13 -10.16
N LEU A 498 -6.50 13.57 -11.04
CA LEU A 498 -6.57 12.13 -11.28
C LEU A 498 -5.25 11.56 -11.81
N SER A 499 -4.45 12.34 -12.57
CA SER A 499 -3.15 11.87 -13.06
C SER A 499 -2.08 11.68 -11.99
N ARG A 500 -2.26 12.30 -10.81
CA ARG A 500 -1.37 12.15 -9.66
C ARG A 500 -1.84 11.08 -8.66
N LEU A 501 -3.10 10.66 -8.74
CA LEU A 501 -3.66 9.60 -7.90
C LEU A 501 -3.47 8.22 -8.54
N ASP A 502 -3.25 7.20 -7.72
CA ASP A 502 -3.22 5.79 -8.17
C ASP A 502 -4.64 5.25 -8.38
N THR A 503 -5.35 5.81 -9.37
CA THR A 503 -6.74 5.43 -9.70
C THR A 503 -6.77 4.39 -10.84
N PRO A 504 -7.55 3.29 -10.71
CA PRO A 504 -7.78 2.34 -11.81
C PRO A 504 -8.55 3.00 -12.98
N PRO A 505 -8.66 2.35 -14.17
CA PRO A 505 -9.27 2.98 -15.34
C PRO A 505 -10.70 3.40 -15.07
N LEU A 506 -11.10 4.58 -15.54
CA LEU A 506 -12.48 5.02 -15.48
C LEU A 506 -13.24 4.62 -16.74
N ALA A 507 -14.43 4.05 -16.57
CA ALA A 507 -15.38 3.74 -17.63
C ALA A 507 -16.75 4.35 -17.30
N PRO A 508 -17.60 4.64 -18.31
CA PRO A 508 -18.96 5.07 -18.05
C PRO A 508 -19.70 4.00 -17.26
N VAL A 509 -20.54 4.39 -16.31
CA VAL A 509 -21.34 3.47 -15.51
C VAL A 509 -22.18 2.57 -16.42
N PRO A 510 -21.96 1.23 -16.42
CA PRO A 510 -22.78 0.31 -17.22
C PRO A 510 -24.23 0.28 -16.77
N GLN A 511 -25.18 -0.05 -17.67
CA GLN A 511 -26.62 -0.10 -17.33
C GLN A 511 -26.94 -1.05 -16.15
N GLY A 512 -26.21 -2.17 -16.03
CA GLY A 512 -26.38 -3.15 -14.97
C GLY A 512 -25.63 -2.86 -13.66
N HIS A 513 -24.94 -1.72 -13.57
CA HIS A 513 -24.07 -1.38 -12.43
C HIS A 513 -24.86 -1.24 -11.11
N VAL A 514 -24.27 -1.61 -9.97
CA VAL A 514 -24.97 -1.57 -8.67
C VAL A 514 -25.51 -0.17 -8.33
N LEU A 515 -24.80 0.90 -8.71
CA LEU A 515 -25.29 2.29 -8.56
C LEU A 515 -26.68 2.55 -9.17
N THR A 516 -27.09 1.82 -10.21
CA THR A 516 -28.42 1.99 -10.82
C THR A 516 -29.53 1.34 -9.99
N LYS A 517 -29.18 0.50 -9.01
CA LYS A 517 -30.13 -0.33 -8.24
C LYS A 517 -29.84 -0.46 -6.74
N ALA A 518 -28.87 0.30 -6.21
CA ALA A 518 -28.44 0.22 -4.81
C ALA A 518 -29.58 0.49 -3.81
N PHE A 519 -30.50 1.41 -4.10
CA PHE A 519 -31.73 1.60 -3.33
C PHE A 519 -32.94 1.69 -4.26
N TYR A 520 -32.98 2.74 -5.08
CA TYR A 520 -33.91 2.96 -6.18
C TYR A 520 -33.39 2.35 -7.48
N LEU A 521 -34.31 2.03 -8.38
CA LEU A 521 -34.00 1.71 -9.78
C LEU A 521 -33.90 3.01 -10.59
N LEU A 522 -32.75 3.23 -11.21
CA LEU A 522 -32.40 4.45 -11.96
C LEU A 522 -31.83 4.07 -13.34
N GLN A 523 -32.19 4.85 -14.36
CA GLN A 523 -31.62 4.72 -15.71
C GLN A 523 -30.47 5.72 -15.95
N GLY A 524 -30.34 6.71 -15.08
CA GLY A 524 -29.31 7.74 -15.16
C GLY A 524 -29.18 8.48 -13.84
N PHE A 525 -28.24 9.42 -13.78
CA PHE A 525 -27.78 10.04 -12.53
C PHE A 525 -27.89 11.57 -12.57
N PRO A 526 -29.10 12.14 -12.77
CA PRO A 526 -29.26 13.58 -12.92
C PRO A 526 -28.90 14.31 -11.62
N GLY A 527 -28.40 15.53 -11.77
CA GLY A 527 -28.23 16.51 -10.70
C GLY A 527 -28.94 17.81 -11.09
N ARG A 528 -28.30 18.96 -10.88
CA ARG A 528 -28.76 20.22 -11.49
C ARG A 528 -28.76 20.09 -13.01
N TYR A 529 -27.77 19.42 -13.58
CA TYR A 529 -27.74 19.08 -15.00
C TYR A 529 -28.10 17.62 -15.24
N ALA A 530 -28.59 17.31 -16.44
CA ALA A 530 -28.90 15.96 -16.88
C ALA A 530 -28.21 15.66 -18.22
N GLY A 531 -27.97 14.37 -18.49
CA GLY A 531 -27.41 13.90 -19.76
C GLY A 531 -25.88 13.70 -19.77
N SER A 532 -25.15 14.18 -18.77
CA SER A 532 -23.72 13.88 -18.65
C SER A 532 -23.47 12.44 -18.21
N PRO A 533 -22.53 11.72 -18.83
CA PRO A 533 -22.13 10.40 -18.36
C PRO A 533 -21.45 10.49 -17.00
N VAL A 534 -21.80 9.57 -16.11
CA VAL A 534 -21.08 9.33 -14.85
C VAL A 534 -20.08 8.21 -15.10
N TRP A 535 -18.88 8.37 -14.55
CA TRP A 535 -17.78 7.43 -14.71
C TRP A 535 -17.45 6.80 -13.37
N VAL A 536 -17.14 5.52 -13.41
CA VAL A 536 -16.71 4.70 -12.27
C VAL A 536 -15.49 3.89 -12.66
N GLU A 537 -14.83 3.32 -11.68
CA GLU A 537 -13.68 2.47 -11.90
C GLU A 537 -14.07 1.15 -12.59
N GLN A 538 -13.30 0.79 -13.60
CA GLN A 538 -13.41 -0.46 -14.32
C GLN A 538 -12.53 -1.51 -13.61
N ARG A 539 -13.07 -2.14 -12.57
CA ARG A 539 -12.39 -3.20 -11.82
C ARG A 539 -12.85 -4.61 -12.21
N PRO A 540 -11.98 -5.63 -12.12
CA PRO A 540 -12.42 -7.03 -12.08
C PRO A 540 -13.26 -7.28 -10.81
N ALA A 541 -14.25 -8.17 -10.91
CA ALA A 541 -15.16 -8.50 -9.80
C ALA A 541 -14.40 -9.02 -8.56
N GLY A 542 -14.82 -8.59 -7.36
CA GLY A 542 -14.36 -9.15 -6.06
C GLY A 542 -13.46 -8.26 -5.19
N VAL A 543 -13.08 -7.05 -5.62
CA VAL A 543 -12.29 -6.09 -4.81
C VAL A 543 -13.20 -4.99 -4.25
N ASN A 544 -13.10 -4.69 -2.95
CA ASN A 544 -13.97 -3.78 -2.18
C ASN A 544 -15.47 -4.09 -2.33
N ASP A 545 -15.86 -5.37 -2.36
CA ASP A 545 -17.25 -5.78 -2.56
C ASP A 545 -17.91 -5.07 -3.76
N GLY A 546 -17.17 -4.81 -4.84
CA GLY A 546 -17.70 -4.14 -6.03
C GLY A 546 -17.99 -2.63 -5.88
N VAL A 547 -17.54 -1.98 -4.80
CA VAL A 547 -17.62 -0.52 -4.61
C VAL A 547 -16.46 0.18 -5.31
N SER A 548 -16.80 1.15 -6.16
CA SER A 548 -15.86 2.02 -6.86
C SER A 548 -15.31 3.06 -5.90
N SER A 549 -13.99 3.13 -5.70
CA SER A 549 -13.39 4.18 -4.86
C SER A 549 -13.46 5.57 -5.49
N VAL A 550 -13.69 5.66 -6.80
CA VAL A 550 -13.84 6.91 -7.52
C VAL A 550 -15.14 6.91 -8.32
N ILE A 551 -15.91 7.98 -8.19
CA ILE A 551 -17.08 8.29 -9.01
C ILE A 551 -16.87 9.69 -9.56
N VAL A 552 -17.01 9.87 -10.87
CA VAL A 552 -16.80 11.16 -11.53
C VAL A 552 -18.03 11.55 -12.33
N GLY A 553 -18.54 12.76 -12.11
CA GLY A 553 -19.57 13.35 -12.96
C GLY A 553 -19.50 14.87 -12.97
N GLY A 554 -20.35 15.49 -13.78
CA GLY A 554 -20.44 16.95 -13.90
C GLY A 554 -21.86 17.47 -13.71
N ASN A 555 -22.70 16.71 -13.01
CA ASN A 555 -24.13 17.01 -12.93
C ASN A 555 -24.49 18.03 -11.82
N ASP A 556 -23.52 18.54 -11.06
CA ASP A 556 -23.72 19.53 -9.98
C ASP A 556 -24.80 19.05 -9.00
N TRP A 557 -24.52 17.91 -8.35
CA TRP A 557 -25.49 17.19 -7.53
C TRP A 557 -25.82 17.92 -6.23
N ALA A 558 -24.83 18.54 -5.58
CA ALA A 558 -25.06 19.32 -4.37
C ALA A 558 -26.10 20.42 -4.59
N ALA A 559 -26.03 21.13 -5.73
CA ALA A 559 -27.03 22.15 -6.08
C ALA A 559 -28.45 21.59 -6.24
N ALA A 560 -28.60 20.36 -6.73
CA ALA A 560 -29.90 19.71 -6.81
C ALA A 560 -30.43 19.22 -5.45
N TRP A 561 -29.55 18.87 -4.51
CA TRP A 561 -29.94 18.45 -3.17
C TRP A 561 -30.16 19.61 -2.20
N ALA A 562 -29.67 20.81 -2.54
CA ALA A 562 -29.68 21.95 -1.64
C ALA A 562 -31.08 22.53 -1.44
N MET A 563 -31.48 22.61 -0.16
CA MET A 563 -32.77 23.12 0.31
C MET A 563 -32.54 24.14 1.41
N ASP A 564 -33.43 25.14 1.53
CA ASP A 564 -33.48 26.05 2.66
C ASP A 564 -34.17 25.40 3.88
N GLU A 565 -34.22 26.12 5.00
CA GLU A 565 -34.86 25.68 6.24
C GLU A 565 -36.38 25.41 6.08
N ARG A 566 -37.01 26.03 5.08
CA ARG A 566 -38.44 25.87 4.74
C ARG A 566 -38.66 24.77 3.71
N HIS A 567 -37.65 23.93 3.45
CA HIS A 567 -37.68 22.86 2.46
C HIS A 567 -38.00 23.37 1.04
N LYS A 568 -37.60 24.60 0.72
CA LYS A 568 -37.63 25.13 -0.64
C LYS A 568 -36.26 24.95 -1.28
N PRO A 569 -36.20 24.61 -2.57
CA PRO A 569 -34.91 24.43 -3.21
C PRO A 569 -34.13 25.73 -3.39
N LEU A 570 -32.81 25.69 -3.15
CA LEU A 570 -31.93 26.84 -3.36
C LEU A 570 -31.63 27.08 -4.85
N ILE A 571 -31.42 26.00 -5.62
CA ILE A 571 -31.10 26.04 -7.06
C ILE A 571 -32.05 25.13 -7.82
N LEU A 572 -32.61 25.58 -8.93
CA LEU A 572 -33.46 24.77 -9.81
C LEU A 572 -32.63 23.95 -10.81
N PRO A 573 -33.00 22.68 -11.08
CA PRO A 573 -32.33 21.88 -12.11
C PRO A 573 -32.64 22.44 -13.51
N THR A 574 -31.82 22.07 -14.48
CA THR A 574 -31.91 22.45 -15.89
C THR A 574 -31.77 21.17 -16.75
N PRO A 575 -32.66 20.91 -17.73
CA PRO A 575 -33.80 21.71 -18.18
C PRO A 575 -34.99 21.75 -17.19
N GLY A 576 -34.98 20.91 -16.13
CA GLY A 576 -35.69 21.21 -14.88
C GLY A 576 -36.82 20.27 -14.44
N GLY A 577 -37.64 20.78 -13.53
CA GLY A 577 -38.81 20.12 -12.96
C GLY A 577 -38.57 19.39 -11.62
N ALA A 578 -39.63 19.24 -10.83
CA ALA A 578 -39.61 18.50 -9.56
C ALA A 578 -39.17 17.04 -9.75
N ARG A 579 -39.48 16.43 -10.90
CA ARG A 579 -39.07 15.08 -11.26
C ARG A 579 -37.55 14.93 -11.37
N GLN A 580 -36.85 15.89 -11.99
CA GLN A 580 -35.39 15.83 -12.11
C GLN A 580 -34.74 15.91 -10.73
N ARG A 581 -35.21 16.81 -9.87
CA ARG A 581 -34.73 16.90 -8.48
C ARG A 581 -35.00 15.62 -7.69
N GLU A 582 -36.19 15.06 -7.82
CA GLU A 582 -36.53 13.79 -7.17
C GLU A 582 -35.59 12.67 -7.62
N LEU A 583 -35.28 12.57 -8.92
CA LEU A 583 -34.29 11.62 -9.41
C LEU A 583 -32.87 11.92 -8.90
N ALA A 584 -32.51 13.19 -8.73
CA ALA A 584 -31.23 13.56 -8.11
C ALA A 584 -31.16 13.09 -6.66
N PHE A 585 -32.21 13.29 -5.86
CA PHE A 585 -32.28 12.75 -4.50
C PHE A 585 -32.19 11.23 -4.48
N ARG A 586 -32.91 10.53 -5.37
CA ARG A 586 -32.79 9.07 -5.49
C ARG A 586 -31.39 8.61 -5.85
N PHE A 587 -30.70 9.35 -6.72
CA PHE A 587 -29.30 9.09 -7.00
C PHE A 587 -28.43 9.29 -5.77
N GLY A 588 -28.61 10.38 -5.01
CA GLY A 588 -27.89 10.61 -3.76
C GLY A 588 -28.10 9.48 -2.74
N VAL A 589 -29.34 8.99 -2.60
CA VAL A 589 -29.64 7.83 -1.76
C VAL A 589 -28.94 6.58 -2.27
N ASN A 590 -29.00 6.28 -3.58
CA ASN A 590 -28.28 5.15 -4.17
C ASN A 590 -26.76 5.25 -3.94
N LEU A 591 -26.20 6.45 -4.08
CA LEU A 591 -24.78 6.72 -3.91
C LEU A 591 -24.31 6.42 -2.48
N VAL A 592 -25.05 6.92 -1.48
CA VAL A 592 -24.72 6.69 -0.07
C VAL A 592 -24.94 5.23 0.33
N MET A 593 -26.06 4.63 -0.11
CA MET A 593 -26.31 3.19 0.11
C MET A 593 -25.20 2.33 -0.54
N TYR A 594 -24.80 2.65 -1.76
CA TYR A 594 -23.72 1.95 -2.45
C TYR A 594 -22.40 2.03 -1.69
N ALA A 595 -22.04 3.21 -1.17
CA ALA A 595 -20.81 3.39 -0.39
C ALA A 595 -20.85 2.67 0.97
N LEU A 596 -22.02 2.59 1.62
CA LEU A 596 -22.15 2.00 2.96
C LEU A 596 -22.41 0.48 2.95
N THR A 597 -23.13 -0.04 1.95
CA THR A 597 -23.61 -1.43 1.95
C THR A 597 -22.97 -2.32 0.89
N GLY A 598 -22.04 -1.79 0.09
CA GLY A 598 -21.34 -2.60 -0.90
C GLY A 598 -22.22 -3.14 -2.03
N ASN A 599 -21.89 -4.35 -2.50
CA ASN A 599 -22.61 -5.08 -3.53
C ASN A 599 -23.77 -5.95 -3.01
N TYR A 600 -24.33 -5.69 -1.83
CA TYR A 600 -25.44 -6.47 -1.25
C TYR A 600 -26.62 -6.71 -2.22
N LYS A 601 -26.86 -5.83 -3.20
CA LYS A 601 -27.90 -6.00 -4.25
C LYS A 601 -27.45 -6.64 -5.57
N SER A 602 -26.21 -7.10 -5.63
CA SER A 602 -25.72 -7.99 -6.68
C SER A 602 -25.87 -9.47 -6.32
N ASP A 603 -26.20 -9.77 -5.06
CA ASP A 603 -26.43 -11.13 -4.58
C ASP A 603 -27.62 -11.77 -5.30
N GLN A 604 -27.46 -13.05 -5.69
CA GLN A 604 -28.43 -13.80 -6.50
C GLN A 604 -29.84 -13.84 -5.90
N VAL A 605 -29.95 -13.66 -4.58
CA VAL A 605 -31.21 -13.67 -3.83
C VAL A 605 -32.17 -12.54 -4.27
N HIS A 606 -31.64 -11.39 -4.69
CA HIS A 606 -32.47 -10.22 -5.06
C HIS A 606 -32.79 -10.15 -6.55
N ILE A 607 -32.13 -10.95 -7.39
CA ILE A 607 -32.31 -10.92 -8.85
C ILE A 607 -33.75 -11.19 -9.28
N PRO A 608 -34.47 -12.21 -8.74
CA PRO A 608 -35.85 -12.49 -9.16
C PRO A 608 -36.80 -11.31 -8.93
N ALA A 609 -36.73 -10.68 -7.75
CA ALA A 609 -37.56 -9.52 -7.41
C ALA A 609 -37.21 -8.25 -8.21
N ILE A 610 -35.94 -8.13 -8.66
CA ILE A 610 -35.51 -7.03 -9.53
C ILE A 610 -36.05 -7.23 -10.96
N LEU A 611 -35.97 -8.46 -11.49
CA LEU A 611 -36.49 -8.79 -12.83
C LEU A 611 -38.01 -8.59 -12.91
N GLU A 612 -38.75 -9.06 -11.90
CA GLU A 612 -40.20 -8.88 -11.81
C GLU A 612 -40.61 -7.40 -11.84
N ARG A 613 -39.87 -6.52 -11.15
CA ARG A 613 -40.11 -5.06 -11.15
C ARG A 613 -39.67 -4.36 -12.43
N LEU A 614 -38.76 -4.95 -13.19
CA LEU A 614 -38.36 -4.48 -14.51
C LEU A 614 -39.26 -5.02 -15.63
N GLY A 615 -40.23 -5.88 -15.30
CA GLY A 615 -41.15 -6.49 -16.26
C GLY A 615 -40.49 -7.57 -17.11
N GLN A 616 -39.48 -8.26 -16.57
CA GLN A 616 -38.75 -9.36 -17.22
C GLN A 616 -38.95 -10.69 -16.51
#